data_AF-A0A9D6U5H5-F1
#
_entry.id   AF-A0A9D6U5H5-F1
#
_cell.length_a   1.000
_cell.length_b   1.000
_cell.length_c   1.000
_cell.angle_alpha   90.00
_cell.angle_beta   90.00
_cell.angle_gamma   90.00
#
_symmetry.space_group_name_H-M   'P 1'
#
loop_
_entity.id
_entity.type
_entity.pdbx_description
1 polymer ?
#
loop_
_entity_poly.entity_id
_entity_poly.type
_entity_poly.pdbx_seq_one_letter_code
_entity_poly.pdbx_strand_id
1 'polypeptide(L)'
;MGKHNRYNIGDIVEHKENPILEFRIINVLATVPEKKGDYFYVCKQINGKKKHIGIAFNYQERDLNLIKKASIKVINKLLKEAVGKQEYERASQIQDGINKLKSL
;
A
#
# COMPACT_ATOMS: atom_id res chain seq x y z
N MET A 1 -9.13 -8.95 -1.07
CA MET A 1 -9.34 -7.48 -1.00
C MET A 1 -10.78 -7.09 -1.35
N GLY A 2 -11.44 -6.33 -0.47
CA GLY A 2 -12.87 -5.98 -0.55
C GLY A 2 -13.25 -4.99 -1.67
N LYS A 3 -14.56 -4.87 -1.92
CA LYS A 3 -15.20 -4.16 -3.05
C LYS A 3 -14.89 -2.65 -3.13
N HIS A 4 -14.37 -2.07 -2.06
CA HIS A 4 -14.19 -0.62 -1.90
C HIS A 4 -12.74 -0.18 -1.67
N ASN A 5 -11.78 -1.10 -1.70
CA ASN A 5 -10.38 -0.77 -1.53
C ASN A 5 -9.86 0.08 -2.71
N ARG A 6 -9.45 1.32 -2.46
CA ARG A 6 -9.04 2.27 -3.51
C ARG A 6 -7.59 2.11 -3.97
N TYR A 7 -6.70 1.67 -3.08
CA TYR A 7 -5.27 1.62 -3.34
C TYR A 7 -4.70 0.21 -3.24
N ASN A 8 -3.67 -0.07 -4.04
CA ASN A 8 -3.01 -1.37 -4.06
C ASN A 8 -1.66 -1.32 -3.34
N ILE A 9 -1.19 -2.47 -2.88
CA ILE A 9 0.18 -2.59 -2.37
C ILE A 9 1.16 -2.18 -3.48
N GLY A 10 2.09 -1.30 -3.14
CA GLY A 10 3.08 -0.71 -4.04
C GLY A 10 2.70 0.65 -4.61
N ASP A 11 1.43 1.09 -4.48
CA ASP A 11 1.01 2.43 -4.92
C ASP A 11 1.77 3.49 -4.10
N ILE A 12 2.07 4.62 -4.76
CA ILE A 12 2.67 5.80 -4.12
C ILE A 12 1.55 6.80 -3.86
N VAL A 13 1.46 7.21 -2.60
CA VAL A 13 0.47 8.14 -2.08
C VAL A 13 1.14 9.27 -1.30
N GLU A 14 0.46 10.40 -1.19
CA GLU A 14 0.84 11.49 -0.30
C GLU A 14 -0.22 11.66 0.80
N HIS A 15 0.18 12.30 1.90
CA HIS A 15 -0.76 12.74 2.93
C HIS A 15 -1.44 14.04 2.49
N LYS A 16 -2.76 14.13 2.58
CA LYS A 16 -3.52 15.31 2.13
C LYS A 16 -3.12 16.61 2.82
N GLU A 17 -2.85 16.55 4.13
CA GLU A 17 -2.43 17.74 4.89
C GLU A 17 -0.93 18.05 4.71
N ASN A 18 -0.15 17.13 4.15
CA ASN A 18 1.27 17.33 3.91
C ASN A 18 1.71 16.65 2.61
N PRO A 19 1.38 17.24 1.44
CA PRO A 19 1.59 16.64 0.13
C PRO A 19 3.08 16.51 -0.25
N ILE A 20 3.98 17.11 0.52
CA ILE A 20 5.43 17.00 0.32
C ILE A 20 5.94 15.60 0.74
N LEU A 21 5.17 14.89 1.56
CA LEU A 21 5.54 13.56 2.06
C LEU A 21 4.94 12.47 1.17
N GLU A 22 5.81 11.68 0.55
CA GLU A 22 5.41 10.52 -0.24
C GLU A 22 5.62 9.22 0.52
N PHE A 23 4.65 8.33 0.37
CA PHE A 23 4.62 7.03 1.00
C PHE A 23 4.29 5.95 -0.01
N ARG A 24 4.84 4.76 0.22
CA ARG A 24 4.48 3.54 -0.51
C ARG A 24 3.58 2.68 0.35
N ILE A 25 2.44 2.27 -0.17
CA ILE A 25 1.58 1.29 0.50
C ILE A 25 2.31 -0.05 0.52
N ILE A 26 2.53 -0.60 1.71
CA ILE A 26 3.23 -1.88 1.91
C ILE A 26 2.31 -2.97 2.43
N ASN A 27 1.16 -2.62 3.00
CA ASN A 27 0.15 -3.55 3.48
C ASN A 27 -1.23 -2.90 3.48
N VAL A 28 -2.29 -3.72 3.39
CA VAL A 28 -3.67 -3.29 3.61
C VAL A 28 -4.19 -4.02 4.84
N LEU A 29 -4.62 -3.29 5.86
CA LEU A 29 -5.08 -3.91 7.09
C LEU A 29 -6.42 -4.62 6.83
N ALA A 30 -6.50 -5.87 7.30
CA ALA A 30 -7.56 -6.81 6.96
C ALA A 30 -8.91 -6.53 7.63
N THR A 31 -9.02 -5.47 8.44
CA THR A 31 -10.31 -4.94 8.86
C THR A 31 -11.02 -4.44 7.61
N VAL A 32 -11.78 -5.32 6.95
CA VAL A 32 -12.65 -4.98 5.84
C VAL A 32 -13.60 -3.92 6.40
N PRO A 33 -13.43 -2.65 6.02
CA PRO A 33 -14.34 -1.66 6.52
C PRO A 33 -15.72 -1.94 5.94
N GLU A 34 -16.73 -1.94 6.80
CA GLU A 34 -18.14 -2.07 6.42
C GLU A 34 -18.58 -0.95 5.47
N LYS A 35 -17.81 0.16 5.44
CA LYS A 35 -18.09 1.38 4.67
C LYS A 35 -16.93 1.73 3.73
N LYS A 36 -17.29 2.33 2.59
CA LYS A 36 -16.33 2.87 1.62
C LYS A 36 -15.51 4.01 2.26
N GLY A 37 -14.19 3.99 2.11
CA GLY A 37 -13.30 5.04 2.61
C GLY A 37 -12.67 4.79 3.99
N ASP A 38 -13.04 3.72 4.68
CA ASP A 38 -12.51 3.39 6.01
C ASP A 38 -11.36 2.36 5.97
N TYR A 39 -10.75 2.15 4.80
CA TYR A 39 -9.59 1.25 4.70
C TYR A 39 -8.38 1.88 5.39
N PHE A 40 -7.66 1.05 6.14
CA PHE A 40 -6.38 1.42 6.71
C PHE A 40 -5.24 0.80 5.91
N TYR A 41 -4.26 1.63 5.60
CA TYR A 41 -3.08 1.26 4.84
C TYR A 41 -1.85 1.42 5.71
N VAL A 42 -0.95 0.44 5.64
CA VAL A 42 0.40 0.60 6.18
C VAL A 42 1.26 1.18 5.08
N CYS A 43 1.82 2.36 5.34
CA CYS A 43 2.48 3.22 4.38
C CYS A 43 3.93 3.46 4.81
N LYS A 44 4.89 3.03 4.00
CA LYS A 44 6.33 3.26 4.24
C LYS A 44 6.75 4.57 3.60
N GLN A 45 7.28 5.51 4.36
CA GLN A 45 7.72 6.79 3.84
C GLN A 45 8.93 6.60 2.90
N ILE A 46 8.86 7.19 1.70
CA ILE A 46 9.90 7.10 0.67
C ILE A 46 10.51 8.46 0.30
N ASN A 47 9.85 9.57 0.65
CA ASN A 47 10.35 10.92 0.46
C ASN A 47 10.15 11.78 1.74
N GLY A 48 11.01 12.77 1.96
CA GLY A 48 10.98 13.67 3.11
C GLY A 48 12.25 13.63 3.97
N LYS A 49 12.12 13.87 5.29
CA LYS A 49 13.27 13.91 6.21
C LYS A 49 13.96 12.55 6.29
N LYS A 50 15.30 12.53 6.10
CA LYS A 50 16.13 11.30 6.07
C LYS A 50 15.86 10.33 7.22
N LYS A 51 15.65 10.85 8.43
CA LYS A 51 15.36 10.03 9.63
C LYS A 51 14.05 9.25 9.57
N HIS A 52 13.10 9.64 8.71
CA HIS A 52 11.80 8.98 8.59
C HIS A 52 11.68 8.12 7.33
N ILE A 53 12.65 8.20 6.41
CA ILE A 53 12.65 7.34 5.23
C ILE A 53 12.73 5.89 5.68
N GLY A 54 11.78 5.10 5.21
CA GLY A 54 11.66 3.69 5.52
C GLY A 54 10.85 3.37 6.79
N ILE A 55 10.40 4.37 7.54
CA ILE A 55 9.47 4.18 8.65
C ILE A 55 8.05 3.93 8.09
N ALA A 56 7.33 2.99 8.72
CA ALA A 56 5.95 2.68 8.39
C ALA A 56 4.98 3.44 9.29
N PHE A 57 3.93 3.99 8.68
CA PHE A 57 2.84 4.71 9.33
C PHE A 57 1.51 4.11 8.89
N ASN A 58 0.49 4.24 9.72
CA ASN A 58 -0.87 3.83 9.38
C ASN A 58 -1.68 5.06 8.98
N TYR A 59 -2.34 5.00 7.83
CA TYR A 59 -3.21 6.06 7.35
C TYR A 59 -4.57 5.50 6.92
N GLN A 60 -5.63 6.29 7.11
CA GLN A 60 -6.92 5.96 6.52
C GLN A 60 -6.96 6.38 5.05
N GLU A 61 -7.80 5.72 4.26
CA GLU A 61 -7.98 6.04 2.84
C GLU A 61 -8.26 7.52 2.61
N ARG A 62 -9.07 8.13 3.49
CA ARG A 62 -9.48 9.53 3.39
C ARG A 62 -8.34 10.51 3.63
N ASP A 63 -7.22 10.10 4.21
CA ASP A 63 -6.07 10.96 4.50
C ASP A 63 -5.08 10.99 3.34
N LEU A 64 -5.30 10.15 2.32
CA LEU A 64 -4.34 9.89 1.26
C LEU A 64 -4.82 10.40 -0.10
N ASN A 65 -3.87 10.86 -0.91
CA ASN A 65 -4.05 11.08 -2.34
C ASN A 65 -3.11 10.16 -3.13
N LEU A 66 -3.60 9.63 -4.25
CA LEU A 66 -2.76 8.81 -5.13
C LEU A 66 -1.87 9.70 -5.98
N ILE A 67 -0.57 9.47 -5.93
CA ILE A 67 0.41 10.08 -6.84
C ILE A 67 0.65 9.15 -8.03
N LYS A 68 0.93 7.87 -7.76
CA LYS A 68 1.36 6.94 -8.80
C LYS A 68 0.97 5.50 -8.50
N LYS A 69 0.43 4.81 -9.51
CA LYS A 69 0.15 3.38 -9.43
C LYS A 69 1.41 2.54 -9.44
N ALA A 70 1.39 1.45 -8.67
CA ALA A 70 2.47 0.47 -8.64
C ALA A 70 2.70 -0.15 -10.03
N SER A 71 3.96 -0.30 -10.43
CA SER A 71 4.29 -1.12 -11.61
C SER A 71 4.40 -2.60 -11.22
N ILE A 72 4.13 -3.50 -12.17
CA ILE A 72 4.27 -4.96 -11.97
C ILE A 72 5.67 -5.31 -11.44
N LYS A 73 6.73 -4.65 -11.91
CA LYS A 73 8.10 -4.85 -11.42
C LYS A 73 8.24 -4.53 -9.92
N VAL A 74 7.60 -3.46 -9.45
CA VAL A 74 7.60 -3.07 -8.04
C VAL A 74 6.79 -4.08 -7.21
N ILE A 75 5.59 -4.45 -7.67
CA ILE A 75 4.73 -5.40 -6.96
C ILE A 75 5.44 -6.76 -6.81
N ASN A 76 6.06 -7.27 -7.89
CA ASN A 76 6.84 -8.52 -7.85
C ASN A 76 8.04 -8.44 -6.89
N LYS A 77 8.69 -7.27 -6.79
CA LYS A 77 9.77 -7.08 -5.82
C LYS A 77 9.25 -7.19 -4.38
N LEU A 78 8.12 -6.53 -4.09
CA LEU A 78 7.50 -6.58 -2.77
C LEU A 78 7.04 -8.00 -2.40
N LEU A 79 6.51 -8.76 -3.36
CA LEU A 79 6.15 -10.16 -3.16
C LEU A 79 7.37 -10.99 -2.75
N LYS A 80 8.49 -10.88 -3.50
CA LYS A 80 9.73 -11.59 -3.19
C LYS A 80 10.28 -11.23 -1.81
N GLU A 81 10.22 -9.95 -1.44
CA GLU A 81 10.62 -9.49 -0.11
C GLU A 81 9.73 -10.10 1.00
N ALA A 82 8.41 -10.10 0.81
CA ALA A 82 7.47 -10.67 1.79
C ALA A 82 7.68 -12.18 1.96
N VAL A 83 7.83 -12.93 0.86
CA VAL A 83 8.13 -14.37 0.88
C VAL A 83 9.47 -14.64 1.57
N GLY A 84 10.52 -13.90 1.23
CA GLY A 84 11.84 -14.06 1.85
C GLY A 84 11.87 -13.77 3.35
N LYS A 85 10.95 -12.94 3.84
CA LYS A 85 10.78 -12.63 5.26
C LYS A 85 9.73 -13.51 5.97
N GLN A 86 9.15 -14.49 5.28
CA GLN A 86 8.08 -15.34 5.79
C GLN A 86 6.82 -14.55 6.22
N GLU A 87 6.58 -13.38 5.62
CA GLU A 87 5.38 -12.56 5.86
C GLU A 87 4.22 -13.10 5.00
N TYR A 88 3.75 -14.32 5.28
CA TYR A 88 2.83 -15.06 4.41
C TYR A 88 1.50 -14.35 4.12
N GLU A 89 0.91 -13.69 5.12
CA GLU A 89 -0.32 -12.90 4.94
C GLU A 89 -0.09 -11.76 3.93
N ARG A 90 1.01 -11.04 4.07
CA ARG A 90 1.39 -9.95 3.18
C ARG A 90 1.69 -10.46 1.78
N ALA A 91 2.39 -11.58 1.65
CA ALA A 91 2.66 -12.21 0.36
C ALA A 91 1.36 -12.61 -0.35
N SER A 92 0.41 -13.20 0.38
CA SER A 92 -0.92 -13.56 -0.14
C SER A 92 -1.68 -12.31 -0.65
N GLN A 93 -1.71 -11.22 0.14
CA GLN A 93 -2.36 -9.98 -0.29
C GLN A 93 -1.74 -9.38 -1.56
N ILE A 94 -0.41 -9.43 -1.69
CA ILE A 94 0.28 -8.95 -2.89
C ILE A 94 -0.09 -9.83 -4.10
N GLN A 95 -0.13 -11.16 -3.93
CA GLN A 95 -0.48 -12.10 -4.99
C GLN A 95 -1.92 -11.91 -5.48
N ASP A 96 -2.87 -11.68 -4.57
CA ASP A 96 -4.26 -11.34 -4.89
C ASP A 96 -4.35 -10.07 -5.75
N GLY A 97 -3.57 -9.04 -5.38
CA GLY A 97 -3.48 -7.79 -6.15
C GLY A 97 -2.97 -8.02 -7.57
N ILE A 98 -1.94 -8.85 -7.75
CA ILE A 98 -1.40 -9.22 -9.07
C ILE A 98 -2.44 -9.92 -9.92
N ASN A 99 -3.14 -10.91 -9.36
CA ASN A 99 -4.11 -11.72 -10.11
C ASN A 99 -5.25 -10.85 -10.67
N LYS A 100 -5.74 -9.88 -9.89
CA LYS A 100 -6.77 -8.93 -10.35
C LYS A 100 -6.29 -7.99 -11.46
N LEU A 101 -5.03 -7.58 -11.43
CA LEU A 101 -4.44 -6.75 -12.50
C LEU A 101 -4.31 -7.50 -13.83
N LYS A 102 -4.17 -8.83 -13.78
CA LYS A 102 -4.08 -9.69 -14.98
C LYS A 102 -5.44 -10.10 -15.55
N SER A 103 -6.51 -10.00 -14.76
CA SER A 103 -7.87 -10.33 -15.18
C SER A 103 -8.64 -9.16 -15.80
N LEU A 104 -8.00 -7.98 -15.88
CA LEU A 104 -8.47 -6.79 -16.60
C LEU A 104 -7.84 -6.77 -17.99
#